data_AF-A0A428KCY5-F1
#
_entry.id   AF-A0A428KCY5-F1
#
_cell.length_a   1.000
_cell.length_b   1.000
_cell.length_c   1.000
_cell.angle_alpha   90.00
_cell.angle_beta   90.00
_cell.angle_gamma   90.00
#
_symmetry.space_group_name_H-M   'P 1'
#
loop_
_entity.id
_entity.type
_entity.pdbx_description
1 polymer ?
#
loop_
_entity_poly.entity_id
_entity_poly.type
_entity_poly.pdbx_seq_one_letter_code
_entity_poly.pdbx_strand_id
1 'polypeptide(L)' 'MNTKAATRPTTPETPVTKRPRGFAAMDAATQRRIASEGGRASHLSGRGHRFTSEEARAAGRKGGQASRGRDNTQGNAAE' A
#
# COMPACT_ATOMS: atom_id res chain seq x y z
N MET A 1 -3.12 -34.78 -24.25
CA MET A 1 -1.76 -34.95 -24.81
C MET A 1 -1.27 -33.58 -25.27
N ASN A 2 -0.02 -33.28 -24.91
CA ASN A 2 0.59 -31.97 -24.68
C ASN A 2 0.89 -31.22 -26.01
N THR A 3 1.13 -29.91 -26.10
CA THR A 3 2.38 -29.25 -25.67
C THR A 3 2.33 -27.71 -25.75
N LYS A 4 2.72 -27.05 -24.66
CA LYS A 4 3.62 -25.89 -24.56
C LYS A 4 3.35 -24.67 -25.50
N ALA A 5 2.45 -23.77 -25.08
CA ALA A 5 2.37 -22.43 -25.66
C ALA A 5 3.57 -21.57 -25.17
N ALA A 6 4.23 -20.97 -26.14
CA ALA A 6 5.54 -20.33 -26.06
C ALA A 6 5.64 -19.17 -25.05
N THR A 7 6.71 -19.20 -24.25
CA THR A 7 7.21 -18.06 -23.49
C THR A 7 7.55 -16.92 -24.47
N ARG A 8 6.85 -15.78 -24.36
CA ARG A 8 7.16 -14.57 -25.14
C ARG A 8 8.57 -14.08 -24.78
N PRO A 9 9.37 -13.59 -25.74
CA PRO A 9 10.67 -13.00 -25.44
C PRO A 9 10.46 -11.72 -24.62
N THR A 10 10.91 -11.74 -23.37
CA THR A 10 11.10 -10.54 -22.55
C THR A 10 12.39 -9.87 -22.99
N THR A 11 12.31 -8.99 -23.97
CA THR A 11 13.41 -8.09 -24.32
C THR A 11 13.70 -7.18 -23.13
N PRO A 12 14.95 -7.05 -22.66
CA PRO A 12 15.30 -6.06 -21.65
C PRO A 12 15.31 -4.67 -22.31
N GLU A 13 14.19 -3.96 -22.24
CA GLU A 13 14.14 -2.54 -22.59
C GLU A 13 15.05 -1.77 -21.63
N THR A 14 15.97 -0.98 -22.20
CA THR A 14 16.70 0.08 -21.51
C THR A 14 15.71 1.00 -20.79
N PRO A 15 16.00 1.45 -19.55
CA PRO A 15 15.06 2.28 -18.80
C PRO A 15 14.97 3.66 -19.46
N VAL A 16 14.01 3.83 -20.37
CA VAL A 16 13.61 5.15 -20.86
C VAL A 16 13.12 5.93 -19.65
N THR A 17 13.86 6.96 -19.25
CA THR A 17 13.50 7.85 -18.14
C THR A 17 12.21 8.60 -18.51
N LYS A 18 11.07 8.04 -18.08
CA LYS A 18 9.77 8.67 -18.31
C LYS A 18 9.71 9.93 -17.47
N ARG A 19 9.62 11.08 -18.14
CA ARG A 19 9.36 12.37 -17.48
C ARG A 19 8.09 12.26 -16.64
N PRO A 20 8.07 12.78 -15.40
CA PRO A 20 6.88 12.75 -14.57
C PRO A 20 5.73 13.50 -15.27
N ARG A 21 4.51 12.99 -15.13
CA ARG A 21 3.28 13.59 -15.69
C ARG A 21 2.14 13.48 -14.69
N GLY A 22 1.11 14.30 -14.88
CA GLY A 22 -0.10 14.28 -14.04
C GLY A 22 0.24 14.54 -12.57
N PHE A 23 -0.29 13.70 -11.68
CA PHE A 23 -0.08 13.82 -10.23
C PHE A 23 1.40 13.83 -9.80
N ALA A 24 2.24 13.07 -10.50
CA ALA A 24 3.67 13.00 -10.20
C ALA A 24 4.47 14.21 -10.69
N ALA A 25 3.90 15.04 -11.58
CA ALA A 25 4.53 16.27 -12.07
C ALA A 25 4.09 17.52 -11.28
N MET A 26 3.16 17.39 -10.34
CA MET A 26 2.67 18.50 -9.53
C MET A 26 3.67 18.87 -8.43
N ASP A 27 3.55 20.10 -7.91
CA ASP A 27 4.27 20.52 -6.71
C ASP A 27 3.86 19.67 -5.48
N ALA A 28 4.79 19.48 -4.55
CA ALA A 28 4.60 18.66 -3.37
C ALA A 28 3.44 19.13 -2.48
N ALA A 29 3.19 20.45 -2.36
CA ALA A 29 2.08 20.96 -1.58
C ALA A 29 0.73 20.59 -2.22
N THR A 30 0.63 20.75 -3.54
CA THR A 30 -0.56 20.37 -4.32
C THR A 30 -0.81 18.86 -4.25
N GLN A 31 0.25 18.05 -4.39
CA GLN A 31 0.17 16.61 -4.28
C GLN A 31 -0.36 16.16 -2.91
N ARG A 32 0.18 16.73 -1.83
CA ARG A 32 -0.28 16.45 -0.45
C ARG A 32 -1.73 16.84 -0.24
N ARG A 33 -2.14 18.00 -0.75
CA ARG A 33 -3.51 18.47 -0.65
C ARG A 33 -4.48 17.49 -1.32
N ILE A 34 -4.22 17.14 -2.58
CA ILE A 34 -5.06 16.21 -3.34
C ILE A 34 -5.08 14.81 -2.70
N ALA A 35 -3.93 14.31 -2.22
CA ALA A 35 -3.88 13.03 -1.50
C ALA A 35 -4.72 13.07 -0.21
N SER A 36 -4.61 14.16 0.55
CA SER A 36 -5.37 14.35 1.79
C SER A 36 -6.88 14.45 1.53
N GLU A 37 -7.28 15.22 0.50
CA GLU A 37 -8.67 15.34 0.08
C GLU A 37 -9.21 13.99 -0.44
N GLY A 38 -8.44 13.24 -1.22
CA GLY A 38 -8.82 11.91 -1.72
C GLY A 38 -9.04 10.88 -0.62
N GLY A 39 -8.19 10.87 0.41
CA GLY A 39 -8.36 10.01 1.58
C GLY A 39 -9.60 10.37 2.40
N ARG A 40 -9.82 11.67 2.64
CA ARG A 40 -11.04 12.17 3.33
C ARG A 40 -12.30 11.86 2.54
N ALA A 41 -12.30 12.11 1.24
CA ALA A 41 -13.44 11.84 0.36
C ALA A 41 -13.77 10.34 0.34
N SER A 42 -12.76 9.47 0.30
CA SER A 42 -12.94 8.02 0.36
C SER A 42 -13.62 7.60 1.66
N HIS A 43 -13.20 8.15 2.80
CA HIS A 43 -13.82 7.88 4.10
C HIS A 43 -15.26 8.44 4.18
N LEU A 44 -15.46 9.68 3.72
CA LEU A 44 -16.76 10.37 3.72
C LEU A 44 -17.76 9.73 2.76
N SER A 45 -17.30 9.15 1.65
CA SER A 45 -18.17 8.51 0.66
C SER A 45 -19.01 7.36 1.22
N GLY A 46 -18.70 6.89 2.45
CA GLY A 46 -19.57 5.99 3.19
C GLY A 46 -19.76 4.62 2.55
N ARG A 47 -18.99 4.31 1.50
CA ARG A 47 -19.01 3.01 0.83
C ARG A 47 -18.23 1.94 1.59
N GLY A 48 -17.60 2.32 2.71
CA GLY A 48 -16.90 1.43 3.62
C GLY A 48 -17.80 0.94 4.76
N HIS A 49 -17.46 -0.22 5.31
CA HIS A 49 -18.05 -0.74 6.53
C HIS A 49 -17.83 0.25 7.68
N ARG A 50 -18.92 0.67 8.34
CA ARG A 50 -18.84 1.52 9.53
C ARG A 50 -18.61 0.63 10.75
N PHE A 51 -17.41 0.72 11.31
CA PHE A 51 -17.09 0.01 12.54
C PHE A 51 -17.94 0.53 13.69
N THR A 52 -18.58 -0.39 14.40
CA THR A 52 -19.09 -0.09 15.74
C THR A 52 -17.90 0.09 16.69
N SER A 53 -18.11 0.76 17.82
CA SER A 53 -17.04 0.96 18.82
C SER A 53 -16.45 -0.35 19.33
N GLU A 54 -17.27 -1.41 19.42
CA GLU A 54 -16.83 -2.75 19.80
C GLU A 54 -15.93 -3.37 18.73
N GLU A 55 -16.34 -3.28 17.45
CA GLU A 55 -15.60 -3.85 16.34
C GLU A 55 -14.26 -3.16 16.11
N ALA A 56 -14.21 -1.82 16.23
CA ALA A 56 -12.98 -1.06 16.19
C ALA A 56 -12.02 -1.49 17.31
N ARG A 57 -12.53 -1.75 18.51
CA ARG A 57 -11.73 -2.22 19.66
C ARG A 57 -11.21 -3.65 19.45
N ALA A 58 -12.02 -4.53 18.89
CA ALA A 58 -11.61 -5.90 18.55
C ALA A 58 -10.52 -5.91 17.47
N ALA A 59 -10.70 -5.13 16.40
CA ALA A 59 -9.72 -4.97 15.33
C ALA A 59 -8.40 -4.36 15.86
N GLY A 60 -8.48 -3.32 16.69
CA GLY A 60 -7.31 -2.70 17.32
C GLY A 60 -6.55 -3.68 18.24
N ARG A 61 -7.27 -4.47 19.05
CA ARG A 61 -6.66 -5.53 19.88
C ARG A 61 -5.93 -6.56 19.03
N LYS A 62 -6.56 -7.03 17.94
CA LYS A 62 -5.96 -7.99 17.00
C LYS A 62 -4.71 -7.42 16.32
N GLY A 63 -4.75 -6.16 15.88
CA GLY A 63 -3.60 -5.46 15.31
C GLY A 63 -2.46 -5.29 16.32
N GLY A 64 -2.78 -4.93 17.56
CA GLY A 64 -1.81 -4.82 18.66
C GLY A 64 -1.12 -6.15 18.97
N GLN A 65 -1.87 -7.25 18.99
CA GLN A 65 -1.31 -8.60 19.14
C GLN A 65 -0.38 -8.98 17.97
N ALA A 66 -0.75 -8.65 16.73
CA ALA A 66 0.06 -8.95 15.55
C ALA A 66 1.37 -8.12 15.48
N SER A 67 1.34 -6.87 15.94
CA SER A 67 2.53 -6.00 15.98
C SER A 67 3.55 -6.44 17.03
N ARG A 68 3.09 -6.73 18.25
CA ARG A 68 3.96 -7.17 19.37
C ARG A 68 4.63 -8.52 19.14
N GLY A 69 4.11 -9.35 18.23
CA GLY A 69 4.73 -10.62 17.86
C GLY A 69 5.96 -10.51 16.94
N ARG A 70 6.24 -9.32 16.36
CA ARG A 70 7.38 -9.14 15.43
C ARG A 70 8.62 -8.53 16.07
N ASP A 71 8.47 -7.86 17.21
CA ASP A 71 9.56 -7.07 17.80
C ASP A 71 10.53 -7.90 18.65
N ASN A 72 10.17 -9.11 19.09
CA ASN A 72 10.99 -9.90 20.01
C ASN A 72 12.01 -10.85 19.35
N THR A 73 12.08 -10.95 18.02
CA THR A 73 12.94 -11.95 17.35
C THR A 73 14.07 -11.35 16.50
N GLN A 74 14.19 -10.02 16.39
CA GLN A 74 15.19 -9.35 15.53
C GLN A 74 16.19 -8.45 16.29
N GLY A 75 16.32 -8.62 17.62
CA GLY A 75 17.16 -7.76 18.47
C GLY A 75 18.35 -8.42 19.16
N ASN A 76 18.74 -9.67 18.85
CA ASN A 76 19.82 -10.34 19.58
C ASN A 76 20.64 -11.33 18.73
N ALA A 77 21.23 -10.84 17.63
CA ALA A 77 22.19 -11.59 16.82
C ALA A 77 23.26 -10.63 16.25
N ALA A 78 24.00 -9.97 17.13
CA ALA A 78 25.26 -9.28 16.81
C ALA A 78 26.00 -8.92 18.11
N GLU A 79 26.70 -9.90 18.70
CA GLU A 79 27.92 -9.70 19.48
C GLU A 79 28.88 -10.86 19.19
#